data_AF-A0A1Z8NJE1-F1
#
_entry.id   AF-A0A1Z8NJE1-F1
#
_cell.length_a   1.000
_cell.length_b   1.000
_cell.length_c   1.000
_cell.angle_alpha   90.00
_cell.angle_beta   90.00
_cell.angle_gamma   90.00
#
_symmetry.space_group_name_H-M   'P 1'
#
loop_
_entity.id
_entity.type
_entity.pdbx_description
1 polymer ?
#
loop_
_entity_poly.entity_id
_entity_poly.type
_entity_poly.pdbx_seq_one_letter_code
_entity_poly.pdbx_strand_id
1 'polypeptide(L)'
;MDKQKKKLEEISGKIDSYKSSRNDINAKYKEKRGKQISIAMRLSTELVVSCVVGAVLGWYIDKWLDTKPIFFIILLILGIISGIKTAINTSRQLYENIPKSK
;
A
#
# COMPACT_ATOMS: atom_id res chain seq x y z
N MET A 1 3.59 30.19 -48.79
CA MET A 1 3.15 28.94 -48.13
C MET A 1 3.98 28.61 -46.88
N ASP A 2 5.20 29.14 -46.76
CA ASP A 2 6.18 28.82 -45.70
C ASP A 2 5.81 29.33 -44.31
N LYS A 3 5.08 30.45 -44.23
CA LYS A 3 4.64 31.06 -42.96
C LYS A 3 3.65 30.19 -42.19
N GLN A 4 2.82 29.40 -42.90
CA GLN A 4 1.90 28.46 -42.27
C GLN A 4 2.64 27.21 -41.75
N LYS A 5 3.60 26.68 -42.52
CA LYS A 5 4.42 25.53 -42.09
C LYS A 5 5.20 25.83 -40.81
N LYS A 6 5.85 27.00 -40.71
CA LYS A 6 6.52 27.43 -39.49
C LYS A 6 5.62 27.51 -38.26
N LYS A 7 4.39 28.02 -38.44
CA LYS A 7 3.41 28.13 -37.35
C LYS A 7 2.94 26.75 -36.86
N LEU A 8 2.82 25.78 -37.77
CA LEU A 8 2.45 24.41 -37.46
C LEU A 8 3.57 23.68 -36.71
N GLU A 9 4.83 23.88 -37.09
CA GLU A 9 5.99 23.33 -36.38
C GLU A 9 6.09 23.86 -34.94
N GLU A 10 5.86 25.17 -34.74
CA GLU A 10 5.86 25.77 -33.40
C GLU A 10 4.74 25.19 -32.52
N ILE A 11 3.55 25.00 -33.08
CA ILE A 11 2.41 24.40 -32.38
C ILE A 11 2.69 22.94 -32.06
N SER A 12 3.25 22.16 -32.98
CA SER A 12 3.64 20.77 -32.73
C SER A 12 4.68 20.69 -31.60
N GLY A 13 5.72 21.52 -31.65
CA GLY A 13 6.75 21.56 -30.60
C GLY A 13 6.19 21.92 -29.21
N LYS A 14 5.23 22.85 -29.16
CA LYS A 14 4.49 23.14 -27.92
C LYS A 14 3.67 21.92 -27.47
N ILE A 15 2.92 21.28 -28.35
CA ILE A 15 2.12 20.09 -27.98
C ILE A 15 3.01 18.94 -27.48
N ASP A 16 4.14 18.69 -28.14
CA ASP A 16 5.07 17.61 -27.79
C ASP A 16 5.72 17.83 -26.42
N SER A 17 6.12 19.06 -26.11
CA SER A 17 6.63 19.41 -24.77
C SER A 17 5.57 19.24 -23.67
N TYR A 18 4.32 19.65 -23.92
CA TYR A 18 3.21 19.40 -22.98
C TYR A 18 2.88 17.92 -22.85
N LYS A 19 2.95 17.16 -23.95
CA LYS A 19 2.65 15.72 -23.96
C LYS A 19 3.72 14.94 -23.20
N SER A 20 5.00 15.23 -23.42
CA SER A 20 6.11 14.61 -22.69
C SER A 20 6.01 14.88 -21.20
N SER A 21 5.81 16.13 -20.81
CA SER A 21 5.65 16.52 -19.40
C SER A 21 4.42 15.83 -18.78
N ARG A 22 3.31 15.71 -19.51
CA ARG A 22 2.12 14.98 -19.05
C ARG A 22 2.35 13.47 -18.96
N ASN A 23 3.17 12.89 -19.82
CA ASN A 23 3.50 11.46 -19.78
C ASN A 23 4.34 11.13 -18.55
N ASP A 24 5.33 11.95 -18.23
CA ASP A 24 6.15 11.81 -17.02
C ASP A 24 5.33 11.94 -15.74
N ILE A 25 4.40 12.91 -15.72
CA ILE A 25 3.45 13.09 -14.63
C ILE A 25 2.57 11.84 -14.48
N ASN A 26 1.98 11.33 -15.57
CA ASN A 26 1.16 10.11 -15.54
C ASN A 26 1.95 8.88 -15.08
N ALA A 27 3.19 8.71 -15.54
CA ALA A 27 4.06 7.63 -15.11
C ALA A 27 4.34 7.69 -13.61
N LYS A 28 4.68 8.86 -13.07
CA LYS A 28 4.86 9.08 -11.62
C LYS A 28 3.58 8.81 -10.83
N TYR A 29 2.42 9.25 -11.32
CA TYR A 29 1.13 8.96 -10.67
C TYR A 29 0.82 7.46 -10.65
N LYS A 30 1.08 6.76 -11.76
CA LYS A 30 0.88 5.30 -11.86
C LYS A 30 1.80 4.55 -10.90
N GLU A 31 3.06 4.93 -10.82
CA GLU A 31 4.03 4.35 -9.89
C GLU A 31 3.61 4.60 -8.43
N LYS A 32 3.21 5.83 -8.09
CA LYS A 32 2.73 6.19 -6.75
C LYS A 32 1.47 5.39 -6.38
N ARG A 33 0.51 5.24 -7.30
CA ARG A 33 -0.68 4.39 -7.10
C ARG A 33 -0.29 2.93 -6.89
N GLY A 34 0.63 2.40 -7.71
CA GLY A 34 1.13 1.03 -7.57
C GLY A 34 1.72 0.77 -6.19
N LYS A 35 2.57 1.68 -5.70
CA LYS A 35 3.14 1.63 -4.34
C LYS A 35 2.04 1.63 -3.26
N GLN A 36 1.07 2.55 -3.33
CA GLN A 36 -0.04 2.62 -2.37
C GLN A 36 -0.87 1.33 -2.34
N ILE A 37 -1.18 0.76 -3.51
CA ILE A 37 -1.92 -0.51 -3.62
C ILE A 37 -1.11 -1.66 -3.00
N SER A 38 0.19 -1.75 -3.28
CA SER A 38 1.03 -2.81 -2.70
C SER A 38 1.07 -2.75 -1.18
N ILE A 39 1.10 -1.54 -0.61
CA ILE A 39 1.08 -1.33 0.84
C ILE A 39 -0.27 -1.77 1.41
N ALA A 40 -1.38 -1.36 0.79
CA ALA A 40 -2.71 -1.76 1.24
C ALA A 40 -2.92 -3.29 1.20
N MET A 41 -2.43 -3.95 0.15
CA MET A 41 -2.48 -5.41 0.02
C MET A 41 -1.62 -6.12 1.06
N ARG A 42 -0.43 -5.59 1.35
CA ARG A 42 0.42 -6.12 2.42
C ARG A 42 -0.27 -5.96 3.78
N LEU A 43 -0.87 -4.80 4.03
CA LEU A 43 -1.59 -4.50 5.27
C LEU A 43 -2.73 -5.48 5.55
N SER A 44 -3.55 -5.73 4.54
CA SER A 44 -4.67 -6.68 4.65
C SER A 44 -4.16 -8.11 4.87
N THR A 45 -3.11 -8.51 4.16
CA THR A 45 -2.51 -9.84 4.30
C THR A 45 -1.88 -10.02 5.68
N GLU A 46 -1.16 -9.04 6.20
CA GLU A 46 -0.54 -9.10 7.54
C GLU A 46 -1.60 -9.27 8.64
N LEU A 47 -2.73 -8.56 8.55
CA LEU A 47 -3.86 -8.71 9.46
C LEU A 47 -4.49 -10.12 9.38
N VAL A 48 -4.74 -10.61 8.16
CA VAL A 48 -5.34 -11.94 7.98
C VAL A 48 -4.40 -13.02 8.48
N VAL A 49 -3.10 -12.93 8.16
CA VAL A 49 -2.09 -13.91 8.60
C VAL A 49 -2.00 -13.93 10.12
N SER A 50 -1.94 -12.78 10.81
CA SER A 50 -1.85 -12.76 12.27
C SER A 50 -3.11 -13.32 12.95
N CYS A 51 -4.30 -13.04 12.41
CA CYS A 51 -5.55 -13.62 12.89
C CYS A 51 -5.59 -15.14 12.69
N VAL A 52 -5.23 -15.64 11.51
CA VAL A 52 -5.21 -17.07 11.20
C VAL A 52 -4.21 -17.79 12.10
N VAL A 53 -3.00 -17.24 12.27
CA VAL A 53 -1.99 -17.82 13.17
C VAL A 53 -2.50 -17.87 14.61
N GLY A 54 -3.09 -16.78 15.13
CA GLY A 54 -3.66 -16.75 16.47
C GLY A 54 -4.81 -17.75 16.66
N ALA A 55 -5.70 -17.86 15.67
CA ALA A 55 -6.81 -18.80 15.67
C ALA A 55 -6.34 -20.26 15.65
N VAL A 56 -5.40 -20.61 14.76
CA VAL A 56 -4.86 -21.97 14.63
C VAL A 56 -4.11 -22.36 15.90
N LEU A 57 -3.25 -21.49 16.42
CA LEU A 57 -2.51 -21.75 17.66
C LEU A 57 -3.45 -21.88 18.86
N GLY A 58 -4.43 -20.98 18.99
CA GLY A 58 -5.37 -21.04 20.10
C GLY A 58 -6.27 -22.28 20.06
N TRP A 59 -6.74 -22.66 18.88
CA TRP A 59 -7.50 -23.91 18.71
C TRP A 59 -6.64 -25.14 19.02
N TYR A 60 -5.38 -25.15 18.59
CA TYR A 60 -4.45 -26.25 18.86
C TYR A 60 -4.19 -26.41 20.36
N ILE A 61 -3.96 -25.31 21.07
CA ILE A 61 -3.76 -25.31 22.53
C ILE A 61 -5.04 -25.74 23.25
N ASP A 62 -6.20 -25.21 22.86
CA ASP A 62 -7.47 -25.60 23.47
C ASP A 62 -7.72 -27.10 23.33
N LYS A 63 -7.41 -27.68 22.16
CA LYS A 63 -7.54 -29.11 21.92
C LYS A 63 -6.53 -29.94 22.71
N TRP A 64 -5.31 -29.44 22.90
CA TRP A 64 -4.28 -30.16 23.64
C TRP A 64 -4.53 -30.17 25.15
N LEU A 65 -5.12 -29.10 25.68
CA LEU A 65 -5.45 -28.95 27.10
C LEU A 65 -6.89 -29.37 27.44
N ASP A 66 -7.65 -29.83 26.44
CA ASP A 66 -9.07 -30.15 26.53
C ASP A 66 -9.90 -29.01 27.16
N THR A 67 -9.47 -27.77 26.91
CA THR A 67 -10.15 -26.58 27.41
C THR A 67 -11.28 -26.18 26.49
N LYS A 68 -12.32 -25.58 27.08
CA LYS A 68 -13.27 -24.75 26.33
C LYS A 68 -12.51 -23.69 25.52
N PRO A 69 -13.09 -23.09 24.45
CA PRO A 69 -12.39 -22.24 23.47
C PRO A 69 -11.90 -20.88 24.05
N ILE A 70 -11.14 -20.92 25.14
CA ILE A 70 -10.61 -19.79 25.90
C ILE A 70 -9.33 -19.32 25.23
N PHE A 71 -8.39 -20.22 24.96
CA PHE A 71 -7.12 -19.85 24.36
C PHE A 71 -7.30 -19.40 22.92
N PHE A 72 -8.24 -19.98 22.19
CA PHE A 72 -8.71 -19.52 20.89
C PHE A 72 -9.11 -18.04 20.94
N ILE A 73 -9.99 -17.64 21.85
CA ILE A 73 -10.47 -16.26 21.95
C ILE A 73 -9.31 -15.32 22.33
N ILE A 74 -8.51 -15.69 23.34
CA ILE A 74 -7.39 -14.86 23.81
C ILE A 74 -6.35 -14.67 22.69
N LEU A 75 -5.93 -15.75 22.03
CA LEU A 75 -4.92 -15.69 20.98
C LEU A 75 -5.46 -15.06 19.69
N LEU A 76 -6.75 -15.17 19.41
CA LEU A 76 -7.39 -14.43 18.31
C LEU A 76 -7.33 -12.92 18.55
N ILE A 77 -7.67 -12.46 19.77
CA ILE A 77 -7.57 -11.04 20.14
C ILE A 77 -6.12 -10.56 20.04
N LEU A 78 -5.16 -11.34 20.54
CA LEU A 78 -3.73 -11.03 20.41
C LEU A 78 -3.27 -10.97 18.95
N GLY A 79 -3.78 -11.87 18.10
CA GLY A 79 -3.54 -11.87 16.65
C GLY A 79 -4.04 -10.58 15.98
N ILE A 80 -5.23 -10.10 16.36
CA ILE A 80 -5.78 -8.82 15.88
C ILE A 80 -4.92 -7.65 16.34
N ILE A 81 -4.57 -7.58 17.63
CA ILE A 81 -3.73 -6.51 18.19
C ILE A 81 -2.37 -6.48 17.49
N SER A 82 -1.76 -7.64 17.26
CA SER A 82 -0.48 -7.77 16.54
C SER A 82 -0.59 -7.25 15.11
N GLY A 83 -1.65 -7.63 14.39
CA GLY A 83 -1.86 -7.19 13.01
C GLY A 83 -2.09 -5.67 12.91
N ILE A 84 -2.86 -5.09 13.82
CA ILE A 84 -3.06 -3.63 13.90
C ILE A 84 -1.75 -2.91 14.24
N LYS A 85 -0.95 -3.43 15.16
CA LYS A 85 0.34 -2.85 15.53
C LYS A 85 1.30 -2.82 14.34
N THR A 86 1.36 -3.90 13.56
CA THR A 86 2.12 -3.94 12.31
C THR A 86 1.59 -2.91 11.30
N ALA A 87 0.27 -2.77 11.18
CA ALA A 87 -0.34 -1.82 10.28
C ALA A 87 0.03 -0.36 10.57
N ILE A 88 0.03 0.00 11.85
CA ILE A 88 0.43 1.33 12.32
C ILE A 88 1.91 1.56 12.03
N ASN A 89 2.77 0.57 12.25
CA ASN A 89 4.21 0.69 11.99
C ASN A 89 4.51 0.90 10.49
N THR A 90 3.86 0.13 9.61
CA THR A 90 3.97 0.29 8.14
C THR A 90 3.51 1.68 7.72
N SER A 91 2.41 2.18 8.30
CA SER A 91 1.92 3.54 8.05
C SER A 91 2.90 4.60 8.54
N ARG A 92 3.46 4.46 9.74
CA ARG A 92 4.43 5.41 10.30
C ARG A 92 5.69 5.50 9.45
N GLN A 93 6.20 4.38 8.95
CA GLN A 93 7.33 4.35 8.03
C GLN A 93 7.05 5.14 6.74
N LEU A 94 5.79 5.15 6.27
CA LEU A 94 5.41 5.95 5.10
C LEU A 94 5.39 7.45 5.37
N TYR A 95 4.92 7.87 6.55
CA TYR A 95 4.88 9.28 6.94
C TYR A 95 6.27 9.83 7.32
N GLU A 96 7.11 9.00 7.95
CA GLU A 96 8.43 9.39 8.44
C GLU A 96 9.48 9.49 7.32
N ASN A 97 9.28 8.76 6.21
CA ASN A 97 10.11 8.85 5.01
C ASN A 97 9.62 9.91 3.99
N ILE A 98 8.64 10.75 4.34
CA ILE A 98 8.33 11.94 3.52
C ILE A 98 9.35 13.02 3.88
N PRO A 99 10.29 13.40 2.98
CA PRO A 99 11.23 14.48 3.27
C PRO A 99 10.43 15.74 3.61
N LYS A 100 10.65 16.29 4.81
CA LYS A 100 10.00 17.53 5.24
C LYS A 100 10.34 18.60 4.21
N SER A 101 9.34 19.03 3.46
CA SER A 101 9.46 20.18 2.57
C SER A 101 9.83 21.38 3.45
N LYS A 102 11.05 21.86 3.25
CA LYS A 102 11.52 23.15 3.77
C LYS A 102 11.07 24.24 2.81
#